data_AF-A0A4J1TC65-F1
#
_entry.id   AF-A0A4J1TC65-F1
#
_cell.length_a   1.000
_cell.length_b   1.000
_cell.length_c   1.000
_cell.angle_alpha   90.00
_cell.angle_beta   90.00
_cell.angle_gamma   90.00
#
_symmetry.space_group_name_H-M   'P 1'
#
loop_
_entity.id
_entity.type
_entity.pdbx_description
1 polymer ?
#
loop_
_entity_poly.entity_id
_entity_poly.type
_entity_poly.pdbx_seq_one_letter_code
_entity_poly.pdbx_strand_id
1 'polypeptide(L)'
;MYQDLLRKIAEEKPNYNQEEIQWLLDHLGDPSPEIRDDLVFTSFAKEIQEELFTQEQFHFIAEVVLADGGLDKEIDKVGLSTLERSFRALIYANLLSADANQQSVFYQELNAGFRNVLLNQGLHYLSKEKDTTGFSSQYGWVHAFAHGADLLTEVVCHPDFPKNRVHEVFDILGQLFKRMSIRFTDDEDWRLARVIYEPIL
;
A
#
# COMPACT_ATOMS: atom_id res chain seq x y z
N MET A 1 -7.00 0.50 -24.09
CA MET A 1 -6.64 0.68 -22.66
C MET A 1 -6.57 -0.67 -21.95
N TYR A 2 -7.65 -1.24 -21.38
CA TYR A 2 -7.57 -2.50 -20.61
C TYR A 2 -6.81 -3.65 -21.30
N GLN A 3 -7.15 -4.00 -22.55
CA GLN A 3 -6.46 -5.07 -23.29
C GLN A 3 -4.99 -4.77 -23.57
N ASP A 4 -4.63 -3.49 -23.75
CA ASP A 4 -3.24 -3.08 -23.97
C ASP A 4 -2.44 -3.21 -22.67
N LEU A 5 -3.02 -2.80 -21.54
CA LEU A 5 -2.40 -2.91 -20.22
C LEU A 5 -2.21 -4.37 -19.80
N LEU A 6 -3.19 -5.24 -20.06
CA LEU A 6 -3.05 -6.69 -19.82
C LEU A 6 -1.87 -7.29 -20.59
N ARG A 7 -1.65 -6.87 -21.85
CA ARG A 7 -0.51 -7.34 -22.63
C ARG A 7 0.82 -6.91 -22.01
N LYS A 8 0.89 -5.68 -21.47
CA LYS A 8 2.10 -5.11 -20.87
C LYS A 8 2.60 -5.88 -19.65
N ILE A 9 1.71 -6.50 -18.87
CA ILE A 9 2.12 -7.33 -17.73
C ILE A 9 3.10 -8.43 -18.16
N ALA A 10 2.88 -9.02 -19.35
CA ALA A 10 3.70 -10.08 -19.90
C ALA A 10 4.98 -9.60 -20.62
N GLU A 11 5.15 -8.29 -20.82
CA GLU A 11 6.35 -7.73 -21.45
C GLU A 11 7.50 -7.67 -20.43
N GLU A 12 8.75 -7.87 -20.85
CA GLU A 12 9.90 -7.81 -19.94
C GLU A 12 10.17 -6.38 -19.44
N LYS A 13 9.93 -5.39 -20.30
CA LYS A 13 10.10 -3.96 -20.01
C LYS A 13 8.97 -3.16 -20.66
N PRO A 14 7.74 -3.28 -20.12
CA PRO A 14 6.63 -2.49 -20.63
C PRO A 14 6.93 -1.00 -20.48
N ASN A 15 6.35 -0.21 -21.38
CA ASN A 15 6.44 1.24 -21.30
C ASN A 15 5.05 1.81 -21.04
N TYR A 16 4.79 2.22 -19.81
CA TYR A 16 3.54 2.88 -19.43
C TYR A 16 3.65 4.39 -19.70
N ASN A 17 2.64 4.97 -20.32
CA ASN A 17 2.49 6.42 -20.41
C ASN A 17 1.68 6.95 -19.20
N GLN A 18 1.63 8.27 -19.03
CA GLN A 18 0.95 8.87 -17.88
C GLN A 18 -0.58 8.61 -17.85
N GLU A 19 -1.25 8.55 -18.99
CA GLU A 19 -2.70 8.23 -19.07
C GLU A 19 -2.97 6.79 -18.61
N GLU A 20 -2.09 5.87 -18.97
CA GLU A 20 -2.15 4.48 -18.53
C GLU A 20 -1.90 4.35 -17.02
N ILE A 21 -0.93 5.06 -16.47
CA ILE A 21 -0.68 5.10 -15.02
C ILE A 21 -1.88 5.70 -14.30
N GLN A 22 -2.46 6.79 -14.80
CA GLN A 22 -3.67 7.38 -14.23
C GLN A 22 -4.84 6.39 -14.27
N TRP A 23 -5.01 5.65 -15.38
CA TRP A 23 -6.04 4.62 -15.46
C TRP A 23 -5.83 3.55 -14.39
N LEU A 24 -4.60 3.07 -14.18
CA LEU A 24 -4.32 2.10 -13.11
C LEU A 24 -4.65 2.68 -11.71
N LEU A 25 -4.31 3.95 -11.46
CA LEU A 25 -4.60 4.64 -10.19
C LEU A 25 -6.11 4.79 -9.95
N ASP A 26 -6.88 5.10 -10.99
CA ASP A 26 -8.35 5.22 -10.93
C ASP A 26 -9.04 3.88 -10.62
N HIS A 27 -8.36 2.76 -10.87
CA HIS A 27 -8.90 1.40 -10.72
C HIS A 27 -8.28 0.63 -9.53
N LEU A 28 -7.60 1.31 -8.60
CA LEU A 28 -7.08 0.69 -7.36
C LEU A 28 -8.18 0.03 -6.51
N GLY A 29 -9.40 0.56 -6.55
CA GLY A 29 -10.56 0.04 -5.81
C GLY A 29 -11.58 -0.72 -6.68
N ASP A 30 -11.18 -1.18 -7.88
CA ASP A 30 -12.13 -1.82 -8.81
C ASP A 30 -12.79 -3.06 -8.17
N PRO A 31 -14.11 -3.26 -8.32
CA PRO A 31 -14.80 -4.43 -7.79
C PRO A 31 -14.34 -5.77 -8.39
N SER A 32 -13.79 -5.78 -9.62
CA SER A 32 -13.26 -6.97 -10.28
C SER A 32 -11.84 -7.26 -9.80
N PRO A 33 -11.57 -8.41 -9.16
CA PRO A 33 -10.22 -8.84 -8.80
C PRO A 33 -9.29 -8.95 -10.02
N GLU A 34 -9.83 -9.31 -11.18
CA GLU A 34 -9.07 -9.42 -12.42
C GLU A 34 -8.52 -8.06 -12.87
N ILE A 35 -9.24 -6.97 -12.57
CA ILE A 35 -8.76 -5.61 -12.83
C ILE A 35 -7.84 -5.16 -11.70
N ARG A 36 -8.29 -5.29 -10.46
CA ARG A 36 -7.63 -4.71 -9.29
C ARG A 36 -6.34 -5.43 -8.89
N ASP A 37 -6.40 -6.75 -8.77
CA ASP A 37 -5.30 -7.58 -8.27
C ASP A 37 -4.39 -7.99 -9.44
N ASP A 38 -4.98 -8.64 -10.45
CA ASP A 38 -4.21 -9.28 -11.53
C ASP A 38 -3.63 -8.26 -12.52
N LEU A 39 -4.28 -7.10 -12.69
CA LEU A 39 -3.80 -6.04 -13.57
C LEU A 39 -3.19 -4.86 -12.80
N VAL A 40 -3.98 -4.15 -11.99
CA VAL A 40 -3.57 -2.88 -11.39
C VAL A 40 -2.44 -3.08 -10.40
N PHE A 41 -2.66 -3.89 -9.36
CA PHE A 41 -1.64 -4.11 -8.34
C PHE A 41 -0.42 -4.82 -8.91
N THR A 42 -0.62 -5.85 -9.74
CA THR A 42 0.50 -6.55 -10.41
C THR A 42 1.36 -5.61 -11.25
N SER A 43 0.75 -4.68 -12.00
CA SER A 43 1.50 -3.66 -12.76
C SER A 43 2.32 -2.78 -11.82
N PHE A 44 1.70 -2.19 -10.78
CA PHE A 44 2.45 -1.32 -9.86
C PHE A 44 3.56 -2.04 -9.11
N ALA A 45 3.28 -3.23 -8.58
CA ALA A 45 4.26 -4.02 -7.83
C ALA A 45 5.47 -4.34 -8.72
N LYS A 46 5.24 -4.83 -9.94
CA LYS A 46 6.31 -5.13 -10.89
C LYS A 46 7.11 -3.89 -11.26
N GLU A 47 6.44 -2.83 -11.73
CA GLU A 47 7.14 -1.65 -12.26
C GLU A 47 7.94 -0.90 -11.19
N ILE A 48 7.49 -0.92 -9.93
CA ILE A 48 8.23 -0.34 -8.80
C ILE A 48 9.38 -1.26 -8.37
N GLN A 49 9.14 -2.56 -8.17
CA GLN A 49 10.14 -3.49 -7.64
C GLN A 49 11.24 -3.83 -8.66
N GLU A 50 10.90 -3.86 -9.95
CA GLU A 50 11.85 -4.07 -11.05
C GLU A 50 12.44 -2.75 -11.58
N GLU A 51 12.09 -1.62 -10.96
CA GLU A 51 12.67 -0.30 -11.25
C GLU A 51 12.47 0.16 -12.70
N LEU A 52 11.27 -0.10 -13.24
CA LEU A 52 10.91 0.14 -14.64
C LEU A 52 10.24 1.51 -14.84
N PHE A 53 9.58 2.05 -13.82
CA PHE A 53 9.08 3.43 -13.88
C PHE A 53 10.22 4.45 -13.91
N THR A 54 9.97 5.58 -14.55
CA THR A 54 10.83 6.76 -14.39
C THR A 54 10.62 7.42 -13.03
N GLN A 55 11.58 8.24 -12.58
CA GLN A 55 11.42 9.04 -11.36
C GLN A 55 10.21 9.97 -11.44
N GLU A 56 9.95 10.57 -12.60
CA GLU A 56 8.77 11.41 -12.84
C GLU A 56 7.46 10.62 -12.64
N GLN A 57 7.42 9.36 -13.10
CA GLN A 57 6.26 8.49 -12.91
C GLN A 57 6.11 8.08 -11.44
N PHE A 58 7.22 7.77 -10.76
CA PHE A 58 7.23 7.46 -9.33
C PHE A 58 6.69 8.63 -8.49
N HIS A 59 7.10 9.87 -8.81
CA HIS A 59 6.56 11.09 -8.19
C HIS A 59 5.09 11.30 -8.50
N PHE A 60 4.68 11.12 -9.75
CA PHE A 60 3.28 11.25 -10.16
C PHE A 60 2.38 10.25 -9.41
N ILE A 61 2.82 9.00 -9.30
CA ILE A 61 2.11 7.98 -8.52
C ILE A 61 1.96 8.43 -7.07
N ALA A 62 3.05 8.85 -6.43
CA ALA A 62 3.04 9.33 -5.04
C ALA A 62 2.08 10.52 -4.84
N GLU A 63 2.09 11.49 -5.75
CA GLU A 63 1.20 12.65 -5.72
C GLU A 63 -0.28 12.24 -5.78
N VAL A 64 -0.64 11.38 -6.73
CA VAL A 64 -2.03 10.96 -6.94
C VAL A 64 -2.54 10.11 -5.78
N VAL A 65 -1.74 9.17 -5.24
CA VAL A 65 -2.18 8.33 -4.12
C VAL A 65 -2.27 9.08 -2.79
N LEU A 66 -1.62 10.24 -2.67
CA LEU A 66 -1.76 11.15 -1.52
C LEU A 66 -2.90 12.15 -1.67
N ALA A 67 -3.41 12.33 -2.89
CA ALA A 67 -4.51 13.24 -3.16
C ALA A 67 -5.80 12.82 -2.44
N ASP A 68 -6.73 13.77 -2.30
CA ASP A 68 -8.07 13.55 -1.74
C ASP A 68 -8.08 12.90 -0.34
N GLY A 69 -7.04 13.18 0.46
CA GLY A 69 -6.90 12.69 1.84
C GLY A 69 -6.16 11.36 1.99
N GLY A 70 -5.65 10.77 0.90
CA GLY A 70 -4.81 9.57 0.97
C GLY A 70 -5.54 8.38 1.59
N LEU A 71 -4.94 7.74 2.60
CA LEU A 71 -5.56 6.62 3.32
C LEU A 71 -6.71 7.02 4.26
N ASP A 72 -6.82 8.30 4.61
CA ASP A 72 -7.90 8.79 5.47
C ASP A 72 -9.20 9.05 4.68
N LYS A 73 -9.15 8.95 3.36
CA LYS A 73 -10.30 9.11 2.47
C LYS A 73 -11.38 8.09 2.83
N GLU A 74 -12.55 8.61 3.19
CA GLU A 74 -13.74 7.81 3.48
C GLU A 74 -13.52 6.69 4.53
N ILE A 75 -12.63 6.90 5.51
CA ILE A 75 -12.21 5.88 6.50
C ILE A 75 -13.36 5.22 7.29
N ASP A 76 -14.51 5.89 7.41
CA ASP A 76 -15.70 5.35 8.07
C ASP A 76 -16.64 4.56 7.13
N LYS A 77 -16.34 4.52 5.82
CA LYS A 77 -17.11 3.75 4.82
C LYS A 77 -16.48 2.39 4.56
N VAL A 78 -17.35 1.42 4.26
CA VAL A 78 -17.01 0.02 3.97
C VAL A 78 -17.28 -0.35 2.50
N GLY A 79 -16.85 -1.53 2.07
CA GLY A 79 -17.09 -2.03 0.70
C GLY A 79 -16.08 -1.47 -0.30
N LEU A 80 -16.55 -0.82 -1.37
CA LEU A 80 -15.65 -0.26 -2.40
C LEU A 80 -14.66 0.77 -1.82
N SER A 81 -15.07 1.58 -0.85
CA SER A 81 -14.16 2.51 -0.17
C SER A 81 -13.05 1.77 0.59
N THR A 82 -13.35 0.60 1.18
CA THR A 82 -12.32 -0.26 1.81
C THR A 82 -11.37 -0.81 0.77
N LEU A 83 -11.85 -1.26 -0.40
CA LEU A 83 -10.99 -1.74 -1.49
C LEU A 83 -10.00 -0.65 -1.92
N GLU A 84 -10.50 0.55 -2.21
CA GLU A 84 -9.65 1.69 -2.61
C GLU A 84 -8.57 1.98 -1.56
N ARG A 85 -8.96 2.09 -0.28
CA ARG A 85 -7.99 2.34 0.81
C ARG A 85 -6.99 1.20 0.98
N SER A 86 -7.47 -0.04 0.93
CA SER A 86 -6.64 -1.22 1.13
C SER A 86 -5.56 -1.35 0.07
N PHE A 87 -5.92 -1.18 -1.21
CA PHE A 87 -4.96 -1.24 -2.31
C PHE A 87 -4.09 0.02 -2.36
N ARG A 88 -4.61 1.18 -1.97
CA ARG A 88 -3.78 2.38 -1.74
C ARG A 88 -2.72 2.14 -0.66
N ALA A 89 -3.03 1.39 0.40
CA ALA A 89 -2.06 1.04 1.44
C ALA A 89 -0.93 0.15 0.89
N LEU A 90 -1.23 -0.78 -0.01
CA LEU A 90 -0.22 -1.54 -0.73
C LEU A 90 0.67 -0.67 -1.62
N ILE A 91 0.10 0.31 -2.32
CA ILE A 91 0.92 1.25 -3.11
C ILE A 91 1.83 2.06 -2.19
N TYR A 92 1.33 2.53 -1.04
CA TYR A 92 2.17 3.23 -0.06
C TYR A 92 3.32 2.34 0.43
N ALA A 93 3.05 1.06 0.69
CA ALA A 93 4.06 0.10 1.10
C ALA A 93 5.16 -0.03 0.03
N ASN A 94 4.79 -0.25 -1.24
CA ASN A 94 5.76 -0.38 -2.34
C ASN A 94 6.57 0.91 -2.56
N LEU A 95 5.93 2.09 -2.49
CA LEU A 95 6.62 3.38 -2.60
C LEU A 95 7.64 3.57 -1.46
N LEU A 96 7.26 3.31 -0.20
CA LEU A 96 8.16 3.42 0.94
C LEU A 96 9.29 2.39 0.88
N SER A 97 9.01 1.17 0.44
CA SER A 97 10.01 0.12 0.31
C SER A 97 11.10 0.50 -0.71
N ALA A 98 10.68 0.99 -1.88
CA ALA A 98 11.59 1.48 -2.92
C ALA A 98 12.38 2.73 -2.46
N ASP A 99 11.70 3.67 -1.79
CA ASP A 99 12.32 4.89 -1.25
C ASP A 99 13.33 4.61 -0.12
N ALA A 100 13.14 3.55 0.65
CA ALA A 100 14.03 3.12 1.73
C ALA A 100 15.27 2.35 1.24
N ASN A 101 15.20 1.69 0.09
CA ASN A 101 16.22 0.77 -0.39
C ASN A 101 17.42 1.51 -1.00
N GLN A 102 18.58 1.46 -0.34
CA GLN A 102 19.82 2.14 -0.78
C GLN A 102 20.34 1.69 -2.15
N GLN A 103 19.93 0.52 -2.62
CA GLN A 103 20.31 -0.01 -3.93
C GLN A 103 19.31 0.38 -5.03
N SER A 104 18.18 0.97 -4.69
CA SER A 104 17.14 1.30 -5.66
C SER A 104 17.39 2.61 -6.39
N VAL A 105 16.99 2.69 -7.67
CA VAL A 105 16.91 3.97 -8.41
C VAL A 105 15.95 4.98 -7.78
N PHE A 106 15.04 4.51 -6.92
CA PHE A 106 14.09 5.35 -6.19
C PHE A 106 14.54 5.69 -4.76
N TYR A 107 15.77 5.32 -4.36
CA TYR A 107 16.28 5.61 -3.03
C TYR A 107 16.19 7.10 -2.70
N GLN A 108 15.43 7.43 -1.65
CA GLN A 108 15.19 8.80 -1.19
C GLN A 108 14.56 9.73 -2.25
N GLU A 109 13.90 9.16 -3.26
CA GLU A 109 13.28 9.88 -4.37
C GLU A 109 11.96 10.56 -3.97
N LEU A 110 11.24 10.08 -2.95
CA LEU A 110 10.07 10.78 -2.40
C LEU A 110 10.48 12.14 -1.82
N ASN A 111 9.71 13.18 -2.15
CA ASN A 111 9.85 14.46 -1.45
C ASN A 111 9.60 14.27 0.05
N ALA A 112 10.41 14.90 0.90
CA ALA A 112 10.30 14.80 2.37
C ALA A 112 8.88 15.09 2.90
N GLY A 113 8.14 16.01 2.30
CA GLY A 113 6.74 16.28 2.63
C GLY A 113 5.82 15.09 2.35
N PHE A 114 5.93 14.50 1.16
CA PHE A 114 5.16 13.31 0.78
C PHE A 114 5.55 12.12 1.65
N ARG A 115 6.85 11.83 1.79
CA ARG A 115 7.36 10.78 2.69
C ARG A 115 6.79 10.91 4.10
N ASN A 116 6.81 12.12 4.68
CA ASN A 116 6.26 12.35 6.01
C ASN A 116 4.74 12.06 6.08
N VAL A 117 3.98 12.35 5.02
CA VAL A 117 2.54 12.00 4.99
C VAL A 117 2.36 10.48 4.90
N LEU A 118 3.09 9.78 4.01
CA LEU A 118 3.02 8.31 3.92
C LEU A 118 3.38 7.65 5.25
N LEU A 119 4.49 8.05 5.89
CA LEU A 119 4.91 7.51 7.18
C LEU A 119 3.86 7.77 8.27
N ASN A 120 3.28 8.97 8.31
CA ASN A 120 2.26 9.30 9.31
C ASN A 120 0.94 8.57 9.08
N GLN A 121 0.45 8.52 7.85
CA GLN A 121 -0.79 7.80 7.54
C GLN A 121 -0.62 6.29 7.72
N GLY A 122 0.50 5.72 7.24
CA GLY A 122 0.80 4.30 7.40
C GLY A 122 0.93 3.87 8.86
N LEU A 123 1.58 4.69 9.71
CA LEU A 123 1.63 4.43 11.15
C LEU A 123 0.23 4.31 11.76
N HIS A 124 -0.69 5.20 11.41
CA HIS A 124 -1.99 5.30 12.07
C HIS A 124 -3.12 4.51 11.38
N TYR A 125 -2.91 4.01 10.17
CA TYR A 125 -3.96 3.39 9.35
C TYR A 125 -4.67 2.24 10.10
N LEU A 126 -3.91 1.30 10.67
CA LEU A 126 -4.47 0.18 11.43
C LEU A 126 -5.20 0.58 12.72
N SER A 127 -4.96 1.79 13.25
CA SER A 127 -5.73 2.32 14.39
C SER A 127 -7.11 2.85 13.96
N LYS A 128 -7.23 3.28 12.70
CA LYS A 128 -8.43 3.92 12.15
C LYS A 128 -9.32 2.94 11.40
N GLU A 129 -8.74 2.00 10.66
CA GLU A 129 -9.47 1.01 9.87
C GLU A 129 -10.32 0.10 10.77
N LYS A 130 -11.55 -0.16 10.33
CA LYS A 130 -12.58 -0.92 11.06
C LYS A 130 -13.09 -2.10 10.25
N ASP A 131 -12.95 -2.06 8.93
CA ASP A 131 -13.35 -3.15 8.05
C ASP A 131 -12.31 -4.27 8.12
N THR A 132 -12.68 -5.34 8.83
CA THR A 132 -11.83 -6.52 9.02
C THR A 132 -12.09 -7.58 7.97
N THR A 133 -12.72 -7.23 6.85
CA THR A 133 -12.97 -8.19 5.76
C THR A 133 -11.64 -8.58 5.12
N GLY A 134 -11.27 -9.87 5.23
CA GLY A 134 -10.15 -10.43 4.49
C GLY A 134 -10.59 -10.84 3.08
N PHE A 135 -11.37 -11.92 2.94
CA PHE A 135 -12.01 -12.31 1.68
C PHE A 135 -13.50 -11.94 1.59
N SER A 136 -13.92 -11.42 0.43
CA SER A 136 -15.31 -11.19 0.05
C SER A 136 -15.70 -12.07 -1.13
N SER A 137 -16.82 -12.78 -1.05
CA SER A 137 -17.36 -13.52 -2.19
C SER A 137 -17.77 -12.64 -3.38
N GLN A 138 -17.96 -11.34 -3.14
CA GLN A 138 -18.30 -10.37 -4.17
C GLN A 138 -17.06 -9.73 -4.79
N TYR A 139 -16.05 -9.42 -3.98
CA TYR A 139 -14.93 -8.57 -4.37
C TYR A 139 -13.59 -9.28 -4.39
N GLY A 140 -13.50 -10.55 -4.00
CA GLY A 140 -12.23 -11.24 -3.77
C GLY A 140 -11.52 -10.73 -2.52
N TRP A 141 -10.19 -10.63 -2.57
CA TRP A 141 -9.38 -10.16 -1.45
C TRP A 141 -9.57 -8.66 -1.19
N VAL A 142 -10.09 -8.34 0.00
CA VAL A 142 -10.21 -6.96 0.48
C VAL A 142 -8.97 -6.60 1.30
N HIS A 143 -8.58 -7.45 2.26
CA HIS A 143 -7.28 -7.41 2.94
C HIS A 143 -6.87 -6.07 3.57
N ALA A 144 -7.83 -5.26 4.04
CA ALA A 144 -7.53 -3.94 4.61
C ALA A 144 -6.53 -4.01 5.77
N PHE A 145 -6.63 -5.03 6.63
CA PHE A 145 -5.70 -5.24 7.74
C PHE A 145 -4.37 -5.86 7.30
N ALA A 146 -4.39 -6.86 6.40
CA ALA A 146 -3.17 -7.45 5.84
C ALA A 146 -2.29 -6.40 5.14
N HIS A 147 -2.87 -5.60 4.25
CA HIS A 147 -2.17 -4.52 3.55
C HIS A 147 -1.75 -3.40 4.49
N GLY A 148 -2.54 -3.13 5.53
CA GLY A 148 -2.15 -2.21 6.60
C GLY A 148 -0.94 -2.68 7.41
N ALA A 149 -0.81 -4.00 7.62
CA ALA A 149 0.35 -4.59 8.28
C ALA A 149 1.60 -4.56 7.38
N ASP A 150 1.43 -4.81 6.08
CA ASP A 150 2.52 -4.64 5.10
C ASP A 150 3.01 -3.19 5.10
N LEU A 151 2.09 -2.22 5.02
CA LEU A 151 2.44 -0.80 5.09
C LEU A 151 3.12 -0.43 6.41
N LEU A 152 2.58 -0.87 7.56
CA LEU A 152 3.16 -0.54 8.85
C LEU A 152 4.58 -1.11 8.98
N THR A 153 4.86 -2.27 8.38
CA THR A 153 6.21 -2.86 8.29
C THR A 153 7.16 -1.94 7.53
N GLU A 154 6.77 -1.49 6.33
CA GLU A 154 7.60 -0.56 5.55
C GLU A 154 7.80 0.77 6.28
N VAL A 155 6.78 1.28 6.99
CA VAL A 155 6.90 2.49 7.82
C VAL A 155 7.95 2.33 8.91
N VAL A 156 7.92 1.25 9.69
CA VAL A 156 8.87 1.08 10.82
C VAL A 156 10.29 0.75 10.35
N CYS A 157 10.45 0.12 9.19
CA CYS A 157 11.74 -0.19 8.58
C CYS A 157 12.35 1.00 7.82
N HIS A 158 11.57 2.02 7.48
CA HIS A 158 12.06 3.16 6.70
C HIS A 158 13.16 3.94 7.44
N PRO A 159 14.30 4.29 6.79
CA PRO A 159 15.43 4.96 7.45
C PRO A 159 15.07 6.33 8.07
N ASP A 160 14.10 7.02 7.47
CA ASP A 160 13.60 8.32 7.96
C ASP A 160 12.50 8.18 9.04
N PHE A 161 12.07 6.97 9.40
CA PHE A 161 11.09 6.81 10.47
C PHE A 161 11.71 7.14 11.83
N PRO A 162 11.15 8.10 12.61
CA PRO A 162 11.80 8.54 13.81
C PRO A 162 11.85 7.45 14.89
N LYS A 163 13.06 7.08 15.34
CA LYS A 163 13.27 6.05 16.37
C LYS A 163 12.52 6.32 17.68
N ASN A 164 12.30 7.59 18.03
CA ASN A 164 11.52 7.97 19.21
C ASN A 164 10.02 7.67 19.08
N ARG A 165 9.52 7.33 17.90
CA ARG A 165 8.11 7.00 17.61
C ARG A 165 7.82 5.50 17.52
N VAL A 166 8.84 4.64 17.61
CA VAL A 166 8.65 3.17 17.57
C VAL A 166 7.69 2.68 18.66
N HIS A 167 7.61 3.36 19.81
CA HIS A 167 6.65 3.03 20.86
C HIS A 167 5.18 3.14 20.40
N GLU A 168 4.86 4.07 19.49
CA GLU A 168 3.52 4.24 18.92
C GLU A 168 3.09 2.97 18.17
N VAL A 169 4.02 2.25 17.53
CA VAL A 169 3.75 0.98 16.83
C VAL A 169 3.21 -0.06 17.81
N PHE A 170 3.86 -0.22 18.97
CA PHE A 170 3.41 -1.15 20.01
C PHE A 170 2.07 -0.74 20.62
N ASP A 171 1.84 0.56 20.80
CA ASP A 171 0.55 1.07 21.26
C ASP A 171 -0.57 0.75 20.25
N ILE A 172 -0.33 0.99 18.96
CA ILE A 172 -1.28 0.72 17.88
C ILE A 172 -1.60 -0.77 17.79
N LEU A 173 -0.58 -1.64 17.73
CA LEU A 173 -0.78 -3.10 17.70
C LEU A 173 -1.47 -3.58 18.98
N GLY A 174 -1.07 -3.06 20.14
CA GLY A 174 -1.69 -3.39 21.42
C GLY A 174 -3.18 -3.03 21.47
N GLN A 175 -3.56 -1.86 20.95
CA GLN A 175 -4.97 -1.46 20.84
C GLN A 175 -5.72 -2.28 19.79
N LEU A 176 -5.08 -2.60 18.67
CA LEU A 176 -5.63 -3.46 17.62
C LEU A 176 -6.04 -4.81 18.22
N PHE A 177 -5.12 -5.52 18.86
CA PHE A 177 -5.42 -6.82 19.46
C PHE A 177 -6.44 -6.75 20.59
N LYS A 178 -6.50 -5.65 21.36
CA LYS A 178 -7.49 -5.47 22.43
C LYS A 178 -8.92 -5.26 21.91
N ARG A 179 -9.07 -4.60 20.75
CA ARG A 179 -10.39 -4.26 20.19
C ARG A 179 -10.93 -5.31 19.23
N MET A 180 -10.08 -6.20 18.72
CA MET A 180 -10.50 -7.27 17.81
C MET A 180 -11.27 -8.37 18.55
N SER A 181 -12.48 -8.64 18.07
CA SER A 181 -13.32 -9.74 18.54
C SER A 181 -13.34 -10.95 17.60
N ILE A 182 -12.61 -10.86 16.49
CA ILE A 182 -12.50 -11.91 15.47
C ILE A 182 -11.09 -12.51 15.48
N ARG A 183 -10.95 -13.65 14.82
CA ARG A 183 -9.63 -14.22 14.51
C ARG A 183 -9.22 -13.73 13.12
N PHE A 184 -7.94 -13.43 12.97
CA PHE A 184 -7.31 -13.26 11.66
C PHE A 184 -7.16 -14.63 11.01
N THR A 185 -7.62 -14.76 9.77
CA THR A 185 -7.65 -16.03 9.02
C THR A 185 -7.18 -15.89 7.58
N ASP A 186 -6.96 -14.66 7.12
CA ASP A 186 -6.68 -14.31 5.74
C ASP A 186 -5.32 -13.58 5.70
N ASP A 187 -4.29 -14.25 6.24
CA ASP A 187 -2.88 -13.81 6.31
C ASP A 187 -2.57 -12.58 7.19
N GLU A 188 -3.55 -12.01 7.91
CA GLU A 188 -3.26 -10.80 8.68
C GLU A 188 -2.34 -11.07 9.88
N ASP A 189 -2.38 -12.25 10.48
CA ASP A 189 -1.64 -12.60 11.69
C ASP A 189 -0.12 -12.59 11.51
N TRP A 190 0.39 -13.28 10.49
CA TRP A 190 1.83 -13.30 10.22
C TRP A 190 2.34 -11.98 9.65
N ARG A 191 1.52 -11.26 8.87
CA ARG A 191 1.88 -9.92 8.39
C ARG A 191 1.93 -8.91 9.53
N LEU A 192 1.03 -8.99 10.51
CA LEU A 192 1.13 -8.18 11.74
C LEU A 192 2.37 -8.55 12.57
N ALA A 193 2.80 -9.82 12.55
CA ALA A 193 4.03 -10.23 13.21
C ALA A 193 5.28 -9.59 12.56
N ARG A 194 5.30 -9.40 11.23
CA ARG A 194 6.40 -8.75 10.49
C ARG A 194 6.72 -7.36 11.02
N VAL A 195 5.70 -6.60 11.39
CA VAL A 195 5.87 -5.27 11.99
C VAL A 195 6.82 -5.28 13.20
N ILE A 196 6.87 -6.39 13.93
CA ILE A 196 7.69 -6.53 15.14
C ILE A 196 9.09 -7.06 14.82
N TYR A 197 9.21 -8.06 13.94
CA TYR A 197 10.48 -8.75 13.74
C TYR A 197 11.33 -8.20 12.59
N GLU A 198 10.74 -7.64 11.53
CA GLU A 198 11.51 -7.08 10.40
C GLU A 198 12.46 -5.94 10.83
N PRO A 199 12.07 -5.00 11.72
CA PRO A 199 12.95 -3.88 12.10
C PRO A 199 14.19 -4.27 12.90
N ILE A 200 14.31 -5.54 13.31
CA ILE A 200 15.42 -6.05 14.12
C ILE A 200 16.25 -7.12 13.40
N LEU A 201 15.97 -7.37 12.12
CA LEU A 201 16.81 -8.19 11.22
C LEU A 201 17.96 -7.35 10.63
#